data_AF-A0A1E3VIY3-F1
#
_entry.id   AF-A0A1E3VIY3-F1
#
_cell.length_a   1.000
_cell.length_b   1.000
_cell.length_c   1.000
_cell.angle_alpha   90.00
_cell.angle_beta   90.00
_cell.angle_gamma   90.00
#
_symmetry.space_group_name_H-M   'P 1'
#
loop_
_entity.id
_entity.type
_entity.pdbx_description
1 polymer ?
#
loop_
_entity_poly.entity_id
_entity_poly.type
_entity_poly.pdbx_seq_one_letter_code
_entity_poly.pdbx_strand_id
1 'polypeptide(L)'
;MAENGYGSVIVVTSNYHMPRALAELERAMPGIVLVPYPVVDNNVEVARWWEFPGTTKLLLSEYLKYLPALGRLWATNLARVALPGTSVPPADEPEP
;
A
#
# COMPACT_ATOMS: atom_id res chain seq x y z
N MET A 1 -25.90 -12.25 8.06
CA MET A 1 -26.22 -12.85 6.75
C MET A 1 -25.96 -11.77 5.72
N ALA A 2 -24.96 -11.93 4.84
CA ALA A 2 -24.74 -10.97 3.75
C ALA A 2 -26.00 -10.90 2.88
N GLU A 3 -26.34 -9.72 2.38
CA GLU A 3 -27.65 -9.32 1.83
C GLU A 3 -28.19 -10.22 0.70
N ASN A 4 -27.36 -11.12 0.15
CA ASN A 4 -27.66 -11.99 -0.98
C ASN A 4 -27.80 -13.50 -0.62
N GLY A 5 -27.72 -13.89 0.66
CA GLY A 5 -28.02 -15.26 1.10
C GLY A 5 -27.00 -16.36 0.71
N TYR A 6 -25.76 -16.00 0.34
CA TYR A 6 -24.72 -16.97 0.00
C TYR A 6 -24.20 -17.73 1.24
N GLY A 7 -24.18 -19.05 1.18
CA GLY A 7 -23.63 -19.92 2.25
C GLY A 7 -22.14 -20.23 2.12
N SER A 8 -21.60 -20.14 0.90
CA SER A 8 -20.18 -20.34 0.62
C SER A 8 -19.74 -19.55 -0.62
N VAL A 9 -18.47 -19.15 -0.65
CA VAL A 9 -17.85 -18.41 -1.76
C VAL A 9 -16.49 -19.01 -2.08
N ILE A 10 -16.25 -19.31 -3.35
CA ILE A 10 -14.92 -19.71 -3.84
C ILE A 10 -14.12 -18.45 -4.14
N VAL A 11 -12.97 -18.32 -3.51
CA VAL A 11 -12.08 -17.17 -3.67
C VAL A 11 -10.95 -17.57 -4.62
N VAL A 12 -11.06 -17.12 -5.87
CA VAL A 12 -10.02 -17.33 -6.90
C VAL A 12 -9.20 -16.06 -7.03
N THR A 13 -7.95 -16.09 -6.59
CA THR A 13 -6.99 -15.02 -6.84
C THR A 13 -5.56 -15.58 -6.81
N SER A 14 -4.58 -14.79 -7.22
CA SER A 14 -3.17 -15.20 -7.17
C SER A 14 -2.77 -15.57 -5.74
N ASN A 15 -1.92 -16.59 -5.59
CA ASN A 15 -1.52 -17.12 -4.27
C ASN A 15 -1.03 -16.04 -3.29
N TYR A 16 -0.29 -15.04 -3.79
CA TYR A 16 0.25 -13.96 -2.96
C TYR A 16 -0.80 -12.97 -2.46
N HIS A 17 -1.97 -12.89 -3.10
CA HIS A 17 -3.10 -12.06 -2.65
C HIS A 17 -4.07 -12.79 -1.72
N MET A 18 -4.03 -14.13 -1.71
CA MET A 18 -4.98 -14.95 -0.96
C MET A 18 -5.09 -14.60 0.54
N PRO A 19 -3.99 -14.45 1.31
CA PRO A 19 -4.11 -14.16 2.75
C PRO A 19 -4.82 -12.83 3.03
N ARG A 20 -4.51 -11.81 2.23
CA ARG A 20 -5.14 -10.49 2.33
C ARG A 20 -6.60 -10.56 1.89
N ALA A 21 -6.88 -11.20 0.75
CA ALA A 21 -8.23 -11.32 0.22
C ALA A 21 -9.16 -12.02 1.21
N LEU A 22 -8.70 -13.13 1.82
CA LEU A 22 -9.47 -13.84 2.84
C LEU A 22 -9.74 -12.97 4.07
N ALA A 23 -8.74 -12.25 4.59
CA ALA A 23 -8.94 -11.38 5.74
C ALA A 23 -9.95 -10.26 5.49
N GLU A 24 -9.90 -9.64 4.30
CA GLU A 24 -10.87 -8.60 3.91
C GLU A 24 -12.27 -9.19 3.70
N LEU A 25 -12.37 -10.37 3.06
CA LEU A 25 -13.65 -11.04 2.80
C LEU A 25 -14.30 -11.58 4.08
N GLU A 26 -13.52 -12.10 5.02
CA GLU A 26 -14.01 -12.54 6.33
C GLU A 26 -14.58 -11.36 7.13
N ARG A 27 -13.91 -10.20 7.06
CA ARG A 27 -14.38 -8.96 7.68
C ARG A 27 -15.66 -8.43 7.03
N ALA A 28 -15.75 -8.48 5.70
CA ALA A 28 -16.92 -8.00 4.96
C ALA A 28 -18.12 -8.96 5.06
N MET A 29 -17.87 -10.26 5.17
CA MET A 29 -18.88 -11.32 5.14
C MET A 29 -18.68 -12.34 6.27
N PRO A 30 -18.87 -11.92 7.54
CA PRO A 30 -18.71 -12.82 8.67
C PRO A 30 -19.76 -13.94 8.63
N GLY A 31 -19.29 -15.19 8.79
CA GLY A 31 -20.13 -16.39 8.84
C GLY A 31 -20.40 -17.07 7.50
N ILE A 32 -19.77 -16.63 6.40
CA ILE A 32 -19.78 -17.34 5.10
C ILE A 32 -18.56 -18.27 5.01
N VAL A 33 -18.74 -19.46 4.46
CA VAL A 33 -17.63 -20.39 4.20
C VAL A 33 -16.82 -19.90 3.00
N LEU A 34 -15.61 -19.40 3.26
CA LEU A 34 -14.67 -18.99 2.22
C LEU A 34 -13.81 -20.20 1.80
N VAL A 35 -13.91 -20.61 0.54
CA VAL A 35 -13.14 -21.72 -0.04
C VAL A 35 -11.98 -21.15 -0.87
N PRO A 36 -10.73 -21.29 -0.41
CA PRO A 36 -9.58 -20.72 -1.11
C PRO A 36 -9.20 -21.52 -2.36
N TYR A 37 -9.01 -20.82 -3.49
CA TYR A 37 -8.50 -21.41 -4.74
C TYR A 37 -7.37 -20.54 -5.33
N PRO A 38 -6.14 -20.69 -4.81
CA PRO A 38 -4.99 -19.90 -5.26
C PRO A 38 -4.59 -20.25 -6.70
N VAL A 39 -4.43 -19.23 -7.55
CA VAL A 39 -3.80 -19.38 -8.87
C VAL A 39 -2.30 -19.15 -8.72
N VAL A 40 -1.50 -20.16 -9.12
CA VAL A 40 -0.03 -20.08 -9.14
C VAL A 40 0.41 -19.82 -10.57
N ASP A 41 0.90 -18.61 -10.84
CA ASP A 41 1.50 -18.29 -12.14
C ASP A 41 2.93 -18.85 -12.22
N ASN A 42 3.19 -19.71 -13.21
CA ASN A 42 4.47 -20.40 -13.41
C ASN A 42 5.59 -19.49 -13.96
N ASN A 43 5.30 -18.25 -14.35
CA ASN A 43 6.23 -17.38 -15.07
C ASN A 43 6.88 -16.30 -14.18
N VAL A 44 6.93 -16.50 -12.87
CA VAL A 44 7.41 -15.46 -11.97
C VAL A 44 8.29 -16.02 -10.87
N GLU A 45 9.55 -16.25 -11.21
CA GLU A 45 10.62 -16.42 -10.22
C GLU A 45 10.88 -15.13 -9.41
N VAL A 46 10.21 -14.03 -9.76
CA VAL A 46 10.04 -12.84 -8.92
C VAL A 46 8.79 -12.93 -8.03
N ALA A 47 7.65 -13.52 -8.42
CA ALA A 47 6.37 -13.41 -7.67
C ALA A 47 6.39 -14.11 -6.32
N ARG A 48 7.31 -15.06 -6.12
CA ARG A 48 7.52 -15.71 -4.82
C ARG A 48 8.39 -14.93 -3.86
N TRP A 49 8.79 -13.70 -4.19
CA TRP A 49 9.52 -12.81 -3.29
C TRP A 49 8.86 -12.71 -1.90
N TRP A 50 7.52 -12.76 -1.84
CA TRP A 50 6.75 -12.72 -0.60
C TRP A 50 6.80 -14.02 0.23
N GLU A 51 7.01 -15.18 -0.42
CA GLU A 51 7.05 -16.50 0.23
C GLU A 51 8.41 -16.78 0.88
N PHE A 52 9.47 -16.09 0.43
CA PHE A 52 10.79 -16.16 1.04
C PHE A 52 10.95 -15.01 2.04
N PRO A 53 10.91 -15.27 3.36
CA PRO A 53 10.97 -14.22 4.38
C PRO A 53 12.23 -13.34 4.27
N GLY A 54 13.33 -13.87 3.73
CA GLY A 54 14.54 -13.11 3.43
C GLY A 54 14.34 -12.06 2.33
N THR A 55 13.77 -12.46 1.18
CA THR A 55 13.53 -11.57 0.03
C THR A 55 12.42 -10.56 0.34
N THR A 56 11.35 -10.97 1.05
CA THR A 56 10.31 -10.06 1.55
C THR A 56 10.90 -8.98 2.43
N LYS A 57 11.70 -9.36 3.43
CA LYS A 57 12.30 -8.42 4.36
C LYS A 57 13.27 -7.48 3.64
N LEU A 58 14.04 -7.98 2.68
CA LEU A 58 14.93 -7.16 1.86
C LEU A 58 14.15 -6.13 1.04
N LEU A 59 13.19 -6.54 0.22
CA LEU A 59 12.38 -5.64 -0.62
C LEU A 59 11.55 -4.67 0.21
N LEU A 60 10.97 -5.11 1.32
CA LEU A 60 10.24 -4.25 2.25
C LEU A 60 11.18 -3.23 2.90
N SER A 61 12.38 -3.63 3.32
CA SER A 61 13.36 -2.70 3.88
C SER A 61 13.83 -1.67 2.86
N GLU A 62 14.02 -2.08 1.60
CA GLU A 62 14.36 -1.15 0.51
C GLU A 62 13.22 -0.19 0.24
N TYR A 63 11.98 -0.69 0.21
CA TYR A 63 10.78 0.13 0.08
C TYR A 63 10.66 1.16 1.21
N LEU A 64 10.93 0.75 2.46
CA LEU A 64 10.91 1.64 3.62
C LEU A 64 11.96 2.74 3.55
N LYS A 65 13.11 2.54 2.88
CA LYS A 65 14.10 3.60 2.66
C LYS A 65 13.58 4.75 1.81
N TYR A 66 12.52 4.53 1.02
CA TYR A 66 11.88 5.61 0.25
C TYR A 66 10.90 6.45 1.10
N LEU A 67 10.43 5.96 2.25
CA LEU A 67 9.52 6.72 3.12
C LEU A 67 10.16 7.99 3.74
N PRO A 68 11.43 7.98 4.19
CA PRO A 68 12.10 9.21 4.61
C PRO A 68 12.22 10.27 3.50
N ALA A 69 12.44 9.84 2.25
CA ALA A 69 12.50 10.76 1.11
C ALA A 69 11.14 11.43 0.89
N LEU A 70 10.06 10.66 0.99
CA LEU A 70 8.69 11.18 0.92
C LEU A 70 8.37 12.06 2.14
N GLY A 71 8.73 11.64 3.36
CA GLY A 71 8.56 12.39 4.59
C GLY A 71 9.28 13.73 4.57
N ARG A 72 10.47 13.82 3.98
CA ARG A 72 11.20 15.09 3.81
C ARG A 72 10.47 16.04 2.87
N LEU A 73 9.90 15.55 1.78
CA LEU A 73 9.10 16.36 0.86
C LEU A 73 7.82 16.86 1.52
N TRP A 74 7.13 15.98 2.25
CA TRP A 74 5.94 16.35 3.02
C TRP A 74 6.26 17.34 4.15
N ALA A 75 7.35 17.14 4.90
CA ALA A 75 7.81 18.06 5.93
C ALA A 75 8.22 19.43 5.34
N THR A 76 8.86 19.45 4.16
CA THR A 76 9.21 20.70 3.46
C THR A 76 7.95 21.44 2.99
N ASN A 77 6.97 20.72 2.43
CA ASN A 77 5.70 21.30 2.01
C ASN A 77 4.85 21.77 3.21
N LEU A 78 4.84 20.99 4.30
CA LEU A 78 4.14 21.37 5.53
C LEU A 78 4.82 22.55 6.22
N ALA A 79 6.16 22.63 6.23
CA ALA A 79 6.90 23.78 6.72
C ALA A 79 6.65 25.03 5.87
N ARG A 80 6.52 24.91 4.54
CA ARG A 80 6.10 26.01 3.66
C ARG A 80 4.68 26.50 3.98
N VAL A 81 3.76 25.60 4.28
CA VAL A 81 2.37 25.93 4.63
C VAL A 81 2.27 26.49 6.06
N ALA A 82 3.10 26.00 6.99
CA ALA A 82 3.09 26.36 8.40
C ALA A 82 3.91 27.60 8.75
N LEU A 83 4.87 28.01 7.90
CA LEU A 83 5.60 29.28 8.02
C LEU A 83 5.15 30.26 6.92
N PRO A 84 3.99 30.92 7.07
CA PRO A 84 3.66 32.07 6.23
C PRO A 84 4.53 33.24 6.69
N GLY A 85 5.74 33.38 6.13
CA GLY A 85 6.63 34.46 6.58
C GLY A 85 7.95 34.67 5.87
N THR A 86 8.38 33.81 4.95
CA THR A 86 9.57 34.09 4.13
C THR A 86 9.20 34.15 2.65
N SER A 87 8.25 35.01 2.31
CA SER A 87 8.39 35.72 1.04
C SER A 87 9.62 36.61 1.21
N VAL A 88 10.76 36.19 0.65
CA VAL A 88 11.79 37.16 0.28
C VAL A 88 11.09 38.09 -0.70
N PRO A 89 10.81 39.36 -0.34
CA PRO A 89 10.23 40.28 -1.31
C PRO A 89 11.20 40.37 -2.49
N PRO A 90 10.70 40.46 -3.73
CA PRO A 90 11.57 40.65 -4.88
C PRO A 90 12.43 41.89 -4.61
N ALA A 91 13.74 41.68 -4.51
CA ALA A 91 14.70 42.76 -4.51
C ALA A 91 14.74 43.30 -5.93
N ASP A 92 13.87 44.28 -6.22
CA ASP A 92 14.03 45.30 -7.26
C ASP A 92 12.72 46.10 -7.33
N GLU A 93 12.63 47.19 -6.56
CA GLU A 93 11.83 48.35 -6.97
C GLU A 93 12.81 49.51 -7.20
N PRO A 94 12.95 50.02 -8.44
CA PRO A 94 13.78 51.19 -8.71
C PRO A 94 13.14 52.45 -8.09
N GLU A 95 13.91 53.19 -7.29
CA GLU A 95 13.47 54.48 -6.72
C GLU A 95 13.13 55.50 -7.84
N PRO A 96 12.01 56.25 -7.73
CA PRO A 96 11.71 57.39 -8.60
C PRO A 96 12.49 58.66 -8.23
#